data_AF-A0ABD3XUS0-F1
#
_entry.id   AF-A0ABD3XUS0-F1
#
_cell.length_a   1.000
_cell.length_b   1.000
_cell.length_c   1.000
_cell.angle_alpha   90.00
_cell.angle_beta   90.00
_cell.angle_gamma   90.00
#
_symmetry.space_group_name_H-M   'P 1'
#
loop_
_entity.id
_entity.type
_entity.pdbx_description
1 polymer ?
#
loop_
_entity_poly.entity_id
_entity_poly.type
_entity_poly.pdbx_seq_one_letter_code
_entity_poly.pdbx_strand_id
1 'polypeptide(L)' 'GSLEVATNAKELSDVAWSCKSADMYPCDMGRNECIPASQVCNGIIECTNASDESVETC' A
#
# COMPACT_ATOMS: atom_id res chain seq x y z
N GLY A 1 11.93 5.75 29.30
CA GLY A 1 12.05 5.45 27.87
C GLY A 1 11.19 6.46 27.16
N SER A 2 11.82 7.49 26.61
CA SER A 2 11.14 8.60 25.98
C SER A 2 11.40 8.54 24.48
N LEU A 3 10.37 8.22 23.69
CA LEU A 3 9.95 9.07 22.59
C LEU A 3 8.49 8.73 22.20
N GLU A 4 7.63 9.16 23.10
CA GLU A 4 6.41 9.93 22.87
C GLU A 4 6.13 10.29 21.39
N VAL A 5 5.21 9.57 20.74
CA VAL A 5 4.27 10.20 19.81
C VAL A 5 2.90 10.07 20.45
N ALA A 6 2.52 11.13 21.16
CA ALA A 6 1.15 11.35 21.58
C ALA A 6 0.34 11.70 20.33
N THR A 7 -0.14 10.69 19.62
CA THR A 7 -1.30 10.88 18.73
C THR A 7 -2.50 10.33 19.46
N ASN A 8 -3.27 11.27 19.99
CA ASN A 8 -4.49 11.09 20.74
C ASN A 8 -5.38 10.05 20.05
N ALA A 9 -5.58 8.90 20.70
CA ALA A 9 -6.55 7.92 20.26
C ALA A 9 -7.92 8.60 20.16
N LYS A 10 -8.69 8.18 19.14
CA LYS A 10 -10.10 8.48 18.90
C LYS A 10 -10.33 9.60 17.86
N GLU A 11 -10.53 9.15 16.63
CA GLU A 11 -11.23 9.86 15.53
C GLU A 11 -10.38 10.77 14.63
N LEU A 12 -9.31 10.19 14.07
CA LEU A 12 -8.99 10.32 12.64
C LEU A 12 -9.16 8.93 12.03
N SER A 13 -10.43 8.62 11.81
CA SER A 13 -10.96 7.47 11.09
C SER A 13 -10.74 7.66 9.59
N ASP A 14 -9.47 7.73 9.17
CA ASP A 14 -9.11 7.73 7.75
C ASP A 14 -9.12 6.29 7.25
N VAL A 15 -10.20 5.97 6.55
CA VAL A 15 -10.29 4.88 5.57
C VAL A 15 -9.35 5.23 4.38
N ALA A 16 -8.06 5.33 4.66
CA ALA A 16 -6.97 5.59 3.72
C ALA A 16 -5.67 5.38 4.53
N TRP A 17 -4.83 4.40 4.25
CA TRP A 17 -3.94 4.50 3.11
C TRP A 17 -3.26 3.15 2.96
N SER A 18 -3.67 2.46 1.91
CA SER A 18 -2.94 1.40 1.26
C SER A 18 -1.42 1.63 1.33
N CYS A 19 -0.73 0.72 1.99
CA CYS A 19 0.73 0.67 2.16
C CYS A 19 1.34 1.80 3.01
N LYS A 20 1.87 1.44 4.19
CA LYS A 20 2.49 2.37 5.16
C LYS A 20 3.76 3.08 4.66
N SER A 21 4.30 2.68 3.53
CA SER A 21 5.56 3.19 2.97
C SER A 21 5.33 3.83 1.61
N ALA A 22 6.00 4.95 1.33
CA ALA A 22 5.92 5.65 0.04
C ALA A 22 6.46 4.82 -1.13
N ASP A 23 7.37 3.87 -0.86
CA ASP A 23 7.97 2.97 -1.85
C ASP A 23 7.13 1.69 -2.08
N MET A 24 5.89 1.66 -1.59
CA MET A 24 4.98 0.54 -1.75
C MET A 24 3.78 0.92 -2.60
N TYR A 25 3.36 -0.01 -3.43
CA TYR A 25 2.20 0.08 -4.29
C TYR A 25 1.11 -0.89 -3.80
N PRO A 26 -0.14 -0.42 -3.63
CA PRO A 26 -1.24 -1.31 -3.30
C PRO A 26 -1.78 -2.03 -4.51
N CYS A 27 -1.90 -3.34 -4.39
CA CYS A 27 -2.46 -4.18 -5.44
C CYS A 27 -3.91 -3.85 -5.78
N ASP A 28 -4.68 -3.34 -4.81
CA ASP A 28 -6.09 -3.01 -5.00
C ASP A 28 -6.52 -1.95 -3.97
N MET A 29 -7.35 -1.00 -4.40
CA MET A 29 -7.89 0.05 -3.55
C MET A 29 -8.90 -0.53 -2.53
N GLY A 30 -8.37 -1.06 -1.43
CA GLY A 30 -9.16 -1.66 -0.36
C GLY A 30 -8.55 -2.94 0.22
N ARG A 31 -7.49 -3.47 -0.38
CA ARG A 31 -6.78 -4.64 0.15
C ARG A 31 -5.52 -4.21 0.89
N ASN A 32 -5.15 -5.00 1.90
CA ASN A 32 -3.94 -4.80 2.68
C ASN A 32 -2.69 -5.40 2.01
N GLU A 33 -2.76 -5.65 0.70
CA GLU A 33 -1.70 -6.26 -0.11
C GLU A 33 -0.88 -5.15 -0.78
N CYS A 34 0.40 -5.14 -0.46
CA CYS A 34 1.34 -4.09 -0.80
C CYS A 34 2.60 -4.72 -1.35
N ILE A 35 3.00 -4.28 -2.53
CA ILE A 35 4.23 -4.71 -3.18
C ILE A 35 5.16 -3.50 -3.28
N PRO A 36 6.47 -3.67 -3.48
CA PRO A 36 7.37 -2.56 -3.78
C PRO A 36 6.94 -1.87 -5.07
N ALA A 37 7.00 -0.54 -5.14
CA ALA A 37 6.73 0.20 -6.37
C ALA A 37 7.68 -0.19 -7.53
N SER A 38 8.84 -0.74 -7.21
CA SER A 38 9.79 -1.31 -8.20
C SER A 38 9.33 -2.64 -8.80
N GLN A 39 8.33 -3.28 -8.20
CA GLN A 39 7.73 -4.52 -8.70
C GLN A 39 6.49 -4.28 -9.54
N VAL A 40 6.02 -3.04 -9.64
CA VAL A 40 4.92 -2.69 -10.55
C VAL A 40 5.45 -2.65 -11.97
N CYS A 41 4.76 -3.32 -12.90
CA CYS A 41 5.12 -3.37 -14.33
C CYS A 41 6.53 -3.92 -14.60
N ASN A 42 6.98 -4.88 -13.80
CA ASN A 42 8.26 -5.55 -13.94
C ASN A 42 8.18 -6.84 -14.79
N GLY A 43 6.98 -7.24 -15.24
CA GLY A 43 6.74 -8.46 -16.01
C GLY A 43 6.52 -9.71 -15.15
N ILE A 44 6.40 -9.56 -13.83
CA ILE A 44 6.18 -10.63 -12.86
C ILE A 44 4.94 -10.26 -12.03
N ILE A 45 4.05 -11.24 -11.85
CA ILE A 45 2.83 -11.04 -11.07
C ILE A 45 3.17 -11.16 -9.59
N GLU A 46 3.19 -10.04 -8.90
CA GLU A 46 3.35 -9.97 -7.44
C GLU A 46 2.00 -9.86 -6.73
N CYS A 47 1.03 -9.16 -7.32
CA CYS A 47 -0.30 -9.05 -6.74
C CYS A 47 -1.12 -10.32 -6.97
N THR A 48 -1.94 -10.69 -5.99
CA THR A 48 -2.81 -11.88 -6.09
C THR A 48 -3.78 -11.80 -7.28
N ASN A 49 -4.17 -10.59 -7.69
CA ASN A 49 -5.04 -10.35 -8.85
C ASN A 49 -4.29 -9.95 -10.13
N ALA A 50 -2.95 -9.96 -10.11
CA ALA A 50 -2.10 -9.45 -11.19
C ALA A 50 -2.35 -7.98 -11.58
N SER A 51 -2.94 -7.17 -10.69
CA SER A 51 -3.20 -5.75 -10.96
C SER A 51 -1.93 -4.96 -11.18
N ASP A 52 -0.81 -5.35 -10.57
CA ASP A 52 0.51 -4.74 -10.78
C ASP A 52 1.05 -4.89 -12.21
N GLU A 53 0.56 -5.90 -12.95
CA GLU A 53 0.93 -6.18 -14.34
C GLU A 53 -0.26 -6.00 -15.31
N SER A 54 -1.33 -5.36 -14.84
CA SER A 54 -2.50 -5.10 -15.67
C SER A 54 -2.27 -3.86 -16.56
N VAL A 55 -2.83 -3.89 -17.77
CA VAL A 55 -2.75 -2.79 -18.76
C VAL A 55 -3.39 -1.48 -18.26
N GLU A 56 -4.22 -1.53 -17.22
CA GLU A 56 -4.79 -0.31 -16.64
C GLU A 56 -3.92 0.30 -15.52
N THR A 57 -2.99 -0.48 -14.99
CA THR A 57 -2.08 -0.09 -13.91
C THR A 57 -0.70 0.29 -14.43
N CYS A 58 -0.24 -0.40 -15.47
CA CYS A 58 0.87 -0.01 -16.34
C CYS A 58 0.40 1.01 -17.40
#